data_AF-A0A7J4QE36-F1
#
_entry.id   AF-A0A7J4QE36-F1
#
_cell.length_a   1.000
_cell.length_b   1.000
_cell.length_c   1.000
_cell.angle_alpha   90.00
_cell.angle_beta   90.00
_cell.angle_gamma   90.00
#
_symmetry.space_group_name_H-M   'P 1'
#
loop_
_entity.id
_entity.type
_entity.pdbx_description
1 polymer ?
#
loop_
_entity_poly.entity_id
_entity_poly.type
_entity_poly.pdbx_seq_one_letter_code
_entity_poly.pdbx_strand_id
1 'polypeptide(L)'
;MGKQIQAIINVFKKNKNKLLDYNEIYEQMDKSVFGSNKWGVQGQKNIVYRLMLGNPLFEINENYIPKKFKVRLNVLKAKDLPGVENIYSTGDTSIFVDNKKFEEVKFPSEKDFENEIKSNHELIFGKNTSYYDIKSKVGNRRCDGLVFDPKNKRGYIVEAELSIHSLYGHIIPQIIDFFTNMKDAQTKDDLKWGIPWKKNEKLDIHEAIDKERYDIIVILDKINFETDEAKNNIAELIKNFVKNKDMQILFREFNVYLGPKKKKIFRVK
;
A
#
# COMPACT_ATOMS: atom_id res chain seq x y z
N MET A 1 8.66 -5.46 -22.40
CA MET A 1 7.99 -6.76 -22.60
C MET A 1 8.64 -7.47 -23.74
N GLY A 2 8.70 -8.80 -23.74
CA GLY A 2 8.60 -9.46 -25.05
C GLY A 2 7.30 -8.96 -25.69
N LYS A 3 7.36 -8.43 -26.92
CA LYS A 3 6.20 -7.82 -27.62
C LYS A 3 4.95 -8.70 -27.54
N GLN A 4 5.14 -10.01 -27.45
CA GLN A 4 4.12 -11.04 -27.32
C GLN A 4 3.35 -10.97 -25.98
N ILE A 5 4.02 -10.81 -24.83
CA ILE A 5 3.32 -10.74 -23.53
C ILE A 5 2.46 -9.47 -23.46
N GLN A 6 2.93 -8.34 -24.01
CA GLN A 6 2.13 -7.10 -24.03
C GLN A 6 0.88 -7.25 -24.89
N ALA A 7 1.03 -7.92 -26.04
CA ALA A 7 -0.11 -8.23 -26.89
C ALA A 7 -1.12 -9.16 -26.20
N ILE A 8 -0.67 -10.20 -25.47
CA ILE A 8 -1.55 -11.07 -24.67
C ILE A 8 -2.33 -10.26 -23.62
N ILE A 9 -1.66 -9.36 -22.91
CA ILE A 9 -2.30 -8.52 -21.91
C ILE A 9 -3.34 -7.60 -22.54
N ASN A 10 -3.04 -7.01 -23.70
CA ASN A 10 -4.00 -6.15 -24.41
C ASN A 10 -5.26 -6.93 -24.80
N VAL A 11 -5.12 -8.22 -25.18
CA VAL A 11 -6.26 -9.10 -25.39
C VAL A 11 -7.09 -9.25 -24.11
N PHE A 12 -6.47 -9.52 -22.96
CA PHE A 12 -7.22 -9.61 -21.70
C PHE A 12 -7.88 -8.29 -21.31
N LYS A 13 -7.22 -7.13 -21.51
CA LYS A 13 -7.82 -5.81 -21.29
C LYS A 13 -9.09 -5.63 -22.15
N LYS A 14 -9.01 -5.94 -23.45
CA LYS A 14 -10.15 -5.89 -24.38
C LYS A 14 -11.30 -6.81 -23.93
N ASN A 15 -10.98 -7.96 -23.34
CA ASN A 15 -11.94 -8.96 -22.90
C ASN A 15 -12.33 -8.83 -21.42
N LYS A 16 -12.07 -7.69 -20.76
CA LYS A 16 -12.35 -7.48 -19.33
C LYS A 16 -11.83 -8.60 -18.43
N ASN A 17 -10.64 -9.13 -18.75
CA ASN A 17 -9.95 -10.23 -18.09
C ASN A 17 -10.76 -11.53 -17.90
N LYS A 18 -11.62 -11.87 -18.87
CA LYS A 18 -12.27 -13.19 -18.92
C LYS A 18 -11.25 -14.33 -19.07
N LEU A 19 -11.64 -15.52 -18.64
CA LEU A 19 -10.90 -16.76 -18.92
C LEU A 19 -10.93 -17.05 -20.42
N LEU A 20 -9.75 -17.09 -21.04
CA LEU A 20 -9.53 -17.37 -22.46
C LEU A 20 -8.54 -18.51 -22.62
N ASP A 21 -8.77 -19.39 -23.59
CA ASP A 21 -7.76 -20.37 -24.01
C ASP A 21 -6.68 -19.70 -24.90
N TYR A 22 -5.58 -20.41 -25.13
CA TYR A 22 -4.45 -19.86 -25.89
C TYR A 22 -4.76 -19.61 -27.37
N ASN A 23 -5.78 -20.27 -27.94
CA ASN A 23 -6.24 -20.01 -29.31
C ASN A 23 -7.06 -18.71 -29.35
N GLU A 24 -8.03 -18.56 -28.43
CA GLU A 24 -8.84 -17.33 -28.27
C GLU A 24 -7.95 -16.11 -28.05
N ILE A 25 -6.87 -16.28 -27.27
CA ILE A 25 -5.86 -15.24 -27.06
C ILE A 25 -5.14 -14.95 -28.38
N TYR A 26 -4.57 -15.98 -29.02
CA TYR A 26 -3.81 -15.82 -30.25
C TYR A 26 -4.64 -15.12 -31.32
N GLU A 27 -5.90 -15.50 -31.56
CA GLU A 27 -6.74 -14.90 -32.62
C GLU A 27 -6.97 -13.41 -32.45
N GLN A 28 -6.86 -12.88 -31.23
CA GLN A 28 -7.06 -11.47 -30.94
C GLN A 28 -5.76 -10.66 -30.86
N MET A 29 -4.60 -11.32 -30.93
CA MET A 29 -3.29 -10.66 -30.94
C MET A 29 -2.95 -10.10 -32.32
N ASP A 30 -2.28 -8.95 -32.33
CA ASP A 30 -1.55 -8.50 -33.52
C ASP A 30 -0.46 -9.53 -33.87
N LYS A 31 -0.54 -10.14 -35.06
CA LYS A 31 0.37 -11.20 -35.50
C LYS A 31 1.78 -10.69 -35.79
N SER A 32 1.95 -9.38 -36.00
CA SER A 32 3.25 -8.76 -36.24
C SER A 32 4.26 -9.00 -35.11
N VAL A 33 3.77 -9.30 -33.90
CA VAL A 33 4.61 -9.53 -32.71
C VAL A 33 5.40 -10.85 -32.74
N PHE A 34 5.08 -11.78 -33.63
CA PHE A 34 5.70 -13.11 -33.67
C PHE A 34 6.85 -13.25 -34.66
N GLY A 35 7.00 -12.33 -35.63
CA GLY A 35 7.96 -12.47 -36.73
C GLY A 35 7.76 -13.74 -37.56
N SER A 36 8.74 -14.06 -38.42
CA SER A 36 8.74 -15.31 -39.21
C SER A 36 8.94 -16.52 -38.29
N ASN A 37 8.04 -17.49 -38.35
CA ASN A 37 8.13 -18.74 -37.57
C ASN A 37 8.18 -19.94 -38.52
N LYS A 38 9.18 -20.81 -38.35
CA LYS A 38 9.38 -22.02 -39.18
C LYS A 38 8.21 -23.01 -39.13
N TRP A 39 7.35 -22.93 -38.12
CA TRP A 39 6.16 -23.76 -37.94
C TRP A 39 4.86 -23.00 -38.23
N GLY A 40 4.95 -21.84 -38.89
CA GLY A 40 3.82 -21.00 -39.26
C GLY A 40 2.91 -20.64 -38.06
N VAL A 41 1.60 -20.62 -38.31
CA VAL A 41 0.55 -20.28 -37.34
C VAL A 41 0.63 -21.16 -36.09
N GLN A 42 0.82 -22.46 -36.25
CA GLN A 42 0.87 -23.40 -35.12
C GLN A 42 2.07 -23.13 -34.22
N GLY A 43 3.21 -22.75 -34.80
CA GLY A 43 4.39 -22.30 -34.06
C GLY A 43 4.11 -21.08 -33.18
N GLN A 44 3.34 -20.12 -33.68
CA GLN A 44 2.99 -18.91 -32.95
C GLN A 44 1.98 -19.20 -31.83
N LYS A 45 0.97 -20.03 -32.08
CA LYS A 45 0.04 -20.52 -31.04
C LYS A 45 0.77 -21.21 -29.89
N ASN A 46 1.77 -22.04 -30.22
CA ASN A 46 2.61 -22.70 -29.22
C ASN A 46 3.49 -21.74 -28.40
N ILE A 47 3.87 -20.58 -28.97
CA ILE A 47 4.55 -19.51 -28.24
C ILE A 47 3.59 -18.89 -27.22
N VAL A 48 2.35 -18.55 -27.63
CA VAL A 48 1.33 -18.03 -26.71
C VAL A 48 1.12 -19.00 -25.56
N TYR A 49 0.85 -20.27 -25.87
CA TYR A 49 0.64 -21.29 -24.84
C TYR A 49 1.80 -21.38 -23.85
N ARG A 50 3.06 -21.37 -24.32
CA ARG A 50 4.26 -21.41 -23.46
C ARG A 50 4.47 -20.14 -22.64
N LEU A 51 4.13 -18.98 -23.18
CA LEU A 51 4.21 -17.71 -22.45
C LEU A 51 3.18 -17.62 -21.33
N MET A 52 2.07 -18.35 -21.46
CA MET A 52 1.01 -18.43 -20.47
C MET A 52 1.30 -19.51 -19.42
N LEU A 53 1.79 -20.67 -19.86
CA LEU A 53 2.06 -21.82 -19.01
C LEU A 53 3.27 -21.57 -18.10
N GLY A 54 3.08 -21.68 -16.79
CA GLY A 54 4.16 -21.48 -15.80
C GLY A 54 4.61 -20.03 -15.63
N ASN A 55 3.95 -19.07 -16.31
CA ASN A 55 4.18 -17.66 -16.11
C ASN A 55 3.29 -17.16 -14.96
N PRO A 56 3.87 -16.59 -13.89
CA PRO A 56 3.10 -16.14 -12.72
C PRO A 56 2.09 -15.03 -13.04
N LEU A 57 2.19 -14.37 -14.19
CA LEU A 57 1.23 -13.38 -14.65
C LEU A 57 -0.18 -13.94 -14.85
N PHE A 58 -0.30 -15.24 -15.13
CA PHE A 58 -1.55 -15.86 -15.52
C PHE A 58 -2.02 -16.88 -14.48
N GLU A 59 -3.33 -16.91 -14.26
CA GLU A 59 -4.04 -17.93 -13.48
C GLU A 59 -4.56 -18.98 -14.46
N ILE A 60 -4.37 -20.25 -14.12
CA ILE A 60 -4.90 -21.38 -14.89
C ILE A 60 -6.13 -21.88 -14.14
N ASN A 61 -7.25 -22.04 -14.86
CA ASN A 61 -8.40 -22.72 -14.27
C ASN A 61 -8.19 -24.23 -14.38
N GLU A 62 -7.94 -24.92 -13.25
CA GLU A 62 -7.68 -26.36 -13.21
C GLU A 62 -8.86 -27.21 -13.68
N ASN A 63 -10.08 -26.65 -13.69
CA ASN A 63 -11.30 -27.37 -14.05
C ASN A 63 -11.60 -27.44 -15.56
N TYR A 64 -10.80 -26.79 -16.42
CA TYR A 64 -11.06 -26.74 -17.86
C TYR A 64 -9.85 -27.25 -18.66
N ILE A 65 -10.01 -28.44 -19.24
CA ILE A 65 -9.23 -28.88 -20.41
C ILE A 65 -10.11 -28.56 -21.62
N PRO A 66 -9.72 -27.66 -22.55
CA PRO A 66 -8.41 -27.04 -22.74
C PRO A 66 -8.10 -25.88 -21.78
N LYS A 67 -6.83 -25.78 -21.34
CA LYS A 67 -6.36 -24.83 -20.31
C LYS A 67 -6.78 -23.39 -20.65
N LYS A 68 -7.72 -22.85 -19.87
CA LYS A 68 -8.09 -21.43 -19.91
C LYS A 68 -7.27 -20.64 -18.92
N PHE A 69 -6.95 -19.41 -19.31
CA PHE A 69 -6.11 -18.49 -18.57
C PHE A 69 -6.81 -17.16 -18.36
N LYS A 70 -6.49 -16.48 -17.26
CA LYS A 70 -6.78 -15.05 -17.06
C LYS A 70 -5.53 -14.39 -16.47
N VAL A 71 -5.43 -13.07 -16.51
CA VAL A 71 -4.41 -12.36 -15.73
C VAL A 71 -4.75 -12.56 -14.24
N ARG A 72 -3.77 -12.95 -13.41
CA ARG A 72 -3.95 -12.86 -11.94
C ARG A 72 -4.18 -11.38 -11.65
N LEU A 73 -5.33 -11.01 -11.08
CA LEU A 73 -5.65 -9.59 -10.87
C LEU A 73 -5.51 -9.22 -9.40
N ASN A 74 -4.66 -8.23 -9.13
CA ASN A 74 -5.05 -7.00 -8.44
C ASN A 74 -4.58 -5.85 -9.35
N VAL A 75 -5.48 -5.12 -10.01
CA VAL A 75 -5.04 -4.00 -10.87
C VAL A 75 -4.67 -2.82 -9.98
N LEU A 76 -3.39 -2.47 -9.97
CA LEU A 76 -2.92 -1.21 -9.43
C LEU A 76 -3.15 -0.09 -10.44
N LYS A 77 -3.73 1.03 -10.01
CA LYS A 77 -3.86 2.21 -10.88
C LYS A 77 -2.50 2.91 -10.95
N ALA A 78 -2.15 3.48 -12.10
CA ALA A 78 -0.89 4.23 -12.26
C ALA A 78 -0.74 5.39 -11.26
N LYS A 79 -1.85 5.95 -10.76
CA LYS A 79 -1.84 6.93 -9.68
C LYS A 79 -1.23 6.41 -8.36
N ASP A 80 -1.30 5.09 -8.15
CA ASP A 80 -0.79 4.42 -6.94
C ASP A 80 0.73 4.19 -7.06
N LEU A 81 1.32 4.39 -8.25
CA LEU A 81 2.74 4.19 -8.57
C LEU A 81 3.23 5.24 -9.60
N PRO A 82 3.70 6.42 -9.15
CA PRO A 82 4.08 7.53 -10.02
C PRO A 82 5.17 7.16 -11.04
N GLY A 83 4.97 7.54 -12.31
CA GLY A 83 5.95 7.32 -13.38
C GLY A 83 5.94 5.93 -14.02
N VAL A 84 4.87 5.15 -13.82
CA VAL A 84 4.72 3.80 -14.38
C VAL A 84 3.50 3.70 -15.29
N GLU A 85 3.71 3.22 -16.53
CA GLU A 85 2.64 3.13 -17.54
C GLU A 85 1.82 1.82 -17.44
N ASN A 86 2.42 0.71 -17.01
CA ASN A 86 1.77 -0.62 -17.00
C ASN A 86 2.11 -1.44 -15.76
N ILE A 87 1.08 -1.88 -15.01
CA ILE A 87 1.23 -2.62 -13.75
C ILE A 87 0.22 -3.76 -13.67
N TYR A 88 0.70 -4.95 -13.30
CA TYR A 88 -0.11 -6.14 -13.09
C TYR A 88 0.31 -6.80 -11.78
N SER A 89 -0.62 -7.08 -10.85
CA SER A 89 -0.31 -7.82 -9.62
C SER A 89 -0.52 -9.30 -9.83
N THR A 90 0.42 -10.13 -9.40
CA THR A 90 0.32 -11.59 -9.54
C THR A 90 0.17 -12.22 -8.17
N GLY A 91 -1.05 -12.15 -7.62
CA GLY A 91 -1.29 -12.39 -6.19
C GLY A 91 -0.84 -11.22 -5.32
N ASP A 92 -0.82 -11.41 -4.00
CA ASP A 92 -0.47 -10.34 -3.04
C ASP A 92 1.03 -10.02 -3.03
N THR A 93 1.88 -10.99 -3.33
CA THR A 93 3.31 -10.92 -3.05
C THR A 93 4.20 -10.46 -4.20
N SER A 94 3.66 -10.22 -5.40
CA SER A 94 4.47 -9.79 -6.54
C SER A 94 3.71 -8.90 -7.51
N ILE A 95 4.41 -7.94 -8.13
CA ILE A 95 3.90 -7.10 -9.21
C ILE A 95 4.83 -7.14 -10.42
N PHE A 96 4.27 -6.93 -11.61
CA PHE A 96 5.01 -6.75 -12.85
C PHE A 96 4.90 -5.30 -13.31
N VAL A 97 6.04 -4.63 -13.40
CA VAL A 97 6.16 -3.24 -13.88
C VAL A 97 7.08 -3.23 -15.08
N ASP A 98 6.56 -2.80 -16.23
CA ASP A 98 7.24 -2.86 -17.53
C ASP A 98 7.88 -4.24 -17.77
N ASN A 99 7.17 -5.29 -17.31
CA ASN A 99 7.56 -6.72 -17.26
C ASN A 99 8.96 -6.98 -16.75
N LYS A 100 9.32 -6.25 -15.73
CA LYS A 100 10.22 -6.74 -14.70
C LYS A 100 9.35 -7.18 -13.53
N LYS A 101 9.65 -8.35 -12.98
CA LYS A 101 9.01 -8.84 -11.77
C LYS A 101 9.58 -8.08 -10.57
N PHE A 102 8.72 -7.64 -9.67
CA PHE A 102 9.09 -7.11 -8.37
C PHE A 102 8.38 -7.94 -7.31
N GLU A 103 9.14 -8.35 -6.30
CA GLU A 103 8.64 -9.13 -5.16
C GLU A 103 8.38 -8.21 -3.99
N GLU A 104 7.28 -8.43 -3.28
CA GLU A 104 7.00 -7.74 -2.04
C GLU A 104 8.09 -8.05 -1.01
N VAL A 105 8.61 -7.00 -0.39
CA VAL A 105 9.57 -7.07 0.69
C VAL A 105 8.82 -7.43 1.97
N LYS A 106 9.23 -8.54 2.60
CA LYS A 106 8.81 -8.86 3.96
C LYS A 106 9.78 -8.21 4.94
N PHE A 107 9.25 -7.42 5.86
CA PHE A 107 10.05 -6.77 6.88
C PHE A 107 10.34 -7.75 8.02
N PRO A 108 11.62 -7.94 8.38
CA PRO A 108 11.97 -8.82 9.48
C PRO A 108 11.75 -8.16 10.85
N SER A 109 11.58 -6.84 10.89
CA SER A 109 11.30 -6.07 12.10
C SER A 109 10.49 -4.81 11.80
N GLU A 110 9.75 -4.31 12.80
CA GLU A 110 9.05 -3.00 12.72
C GLU A 110 10.02 -1.87 12.45
N LYS A 111 11.20 -1.90 13.07
CA LYS A 111 12.24 -0.89 12.85
C LYS A 111 12.63 -0.77 11.37
N ASP A 112 12.73 -1.88 10.64
CA ASP A 112 13.03 -1.84 9.20
C ASP A 112 11.86 -1.26 8.40
N PHE A 113 10.62 -1.53 8.83
CA PHE A 113 9.42 -0.99 8.21
C PHE A 113 9.27 0.52 8.46
N GLU A 114 9.44 0.97 9.71
CA GLU A 114 9.48 2.37 10.11
C GLU A 114 10.51 3.16 9.30
N ASN A 115 11.71 2.59 9.09
CA ASN A 115 12.76 3.22 8.29
C ASN A 115 12.33 3.45 6.83
N GLU A 116 11.59 2.51 6.23
CA GLU A 116 11.03 2.71 4.89
C GLU A 116 9.91 3.77 4.91
N ILE A 117 9.05 3.80 5.93
CA ILE A 117 8.01 4.83 6.08
C ILE A 117 8.64 6.21 6.16
N LYS A 118 9.63 6.40 7.04
CA LYS A 118 10.37 7.66 7.19
C LYS A 118 11.00 8.11 5.88
N SER A 119 11.63 7.18 5.16
CA SER A 119 12.31 7.47 3.88
C SER A 119 11.32 7.83 2.76
N ASN A 120 10.05 7.44 2.89
CA ASN A 120 9.01 7.62 1.87
C ASN A 120 7.81 8.44 2.40
N HIS A 121 8.00 9.22 3.47
CA HIS A 121 6.91 9.92 4.15
C HIS A 121 6.12 10.86 3.20
N GLU A 122 6.79 11.54 2.27
CA GLU A 122 6.11 12.40 1.28
C GLU A 122 5.17 11.61 0.35
N LEU A 123 5.50 10.35 0.05
CA LEU A 123 4.65 9.47 -0.76
C LEU A 123 3.44 9.01 0.06
N ILE A 124 3.64 8.71 1.34
CA ILE A 124 2.62 8.16 2.24
C ILE A 124 1.62 9.23 2.68
N PHE A 125 2.13 10.39 3.09
CA PHE A 125 1.34 11.47 3.70
C PHE A 125 1.08 12.64 2.76
N GLY A 126 1.84 12.75 1.67
CA GLY A 126 1.76 13.84 0.71
C GLY A 126 2.88 14.87 0.86
N LYS A 127 3.28 15.47 -0.27
CA LYS A 127 4.44 16.37 -0.38
C LYS A 127 4.38 17.65 0.44
N ASN A 128 3.19 18.07 0.87
CA ASN A 128 2.98 19.31 1.61
C ASN A 128 2.84 19.06 3.12
N THR A 129 3.18 17.86 3.59
CA THR A 129 3.14 17.52 5.01
C THR A 129 4.55 17.48 5.59
N SER A 130 4.65 17.71 6.89
CA SER A 130 5.90 17.60 7.64
C SER A 130 5.87 16.36 8.52
N TYR A 131 6.74 15.39 8.23
CA TYR A 131 6.96 14.22 9.08
C TYR A 131 8.04 14.50 10.12
N TYR A 132 7.72 14.19 11.37
CA TYR A 132 8.58 14.30 12.53
C TYR A 132 8.81 12.88 13.06
N ASP A 133 10.04 12.39 12.91
CA ASP A 133 10.48 11.12 13.49
C ASP A 133 10.65 11.32 15.00
N ILE A 134 9.54 11.14 15.71
CA ILE A 134 9.46 11.39 17.13
C ILE A 134 9.24 10.05 17.84
N LYS A 135 10.33 9.32 18.05
CA LYS A 135 10.39 8.31 19.14
C LYS A 135 10.39 8.99 20.51
N SER A 136 9.55 10.02 20.68
CA SER A 136 9.35 10.75 21.90
C SER A 136 8.29 10.05 22.73
N LYS A 137 8.46 10.11 24.04
CA LYS A 137 7.40 9.70 24.95
C LYS A 137 6.28 10.74 24.91
N VAL A 138 5.06 10.32 24.61
CA VAL A 138 3.84 11.04 24.88
C VAL A 138 3.26 10.44 26.17
N GLY A 139 3.54 11.09 27.29
CA GLY A 139 3.31 10.51 28.62
C GLY A 139 4.18 9.26 28.85
N ASN A 140 3.55 8.12 29.07
CA ASN A 140 4.25 6.83 29.24
C ASN A 140 4.47 6.03 27.94
N ARG A 141 3.94 6.51 26.80
CA ARG A 141 3.89 5.78 25.53
C ARG A 141 4.85 6.37 24.50
N ARG A 142 5.43 5.56 23.62
CA ARG A 142 6.10 6.03 22.40
C ARG A 142 5.16 5.89 21.21
N CYS A 143 5.08 6.91 20.38
CA CYS A 143 4.58 6.80 19.01
C CYS A 143 5.77 6.71 18.04
N ASP A 144 5.54 6.22 16.82
CA ASP A 144 6.60 6.10 15.83
C ASP A 144 6.89 7.41 15.09
N GLY A 145 5.89 8.27 14.97
CA GLY A 145 6.06 9.58 14.36
C GLY A 145 4.86 10.51 14.52
N LEU A 146 5.04 11.75 14.09
CA LEU A 146 3.97 12.73 13.94
C LEU A 146 4.05 13.38 12.57
N VAL A 147 2.91 13.53 11.93
CA VAL A 147 2.77 14.28 10.69
C VAL A 147 1.94 15.52 10.97
N PHE A 148 2.37 16.65 10.45
CA PHE A 148 1.55 17.85 10.41
C PHE A 148 1.16 18.17 8.97
N ASP A 149 -0.13 18.39 8.74
CA ASP A 149 -0.66 18.94 7.50
C ASP A 149 -0.99 20.43 7.70
N PRO A 150 -0.14 21.34 7.21
CA PRO A 150 -0.35 22.78 7.32
C PRO A 150 -1.62 23.24 6.59
N LYS A 151 -2.03 22.55 5.52
CA LYS A 151 -3.22 22.94 4.73
C LYS A 151 -4.49 22.76 5.54
N ASN A 152 -4.59 21.66 6.28
CA ASN A 152 -5.74 21.35 7.12
C ASN A 152 -5.57 21.78 8.59
N LYS A 153 -4.38 22.31 8.95
CA LYS A 153 -3.97 22.62 10.33
C LYS A 153 -4.26 21.47 11.29
N ARG A 154 -3.86 20.26 10.89
CA ARG A 154 -4.17 19.02 11.60
C ARG A 154 -2.93 18.16 11.77
N GLY A 155 -2.78 17.60 12.97
CA GLY A 155 -1.76 16.63 13.29
C GLY A 155 -2.22 15.20 12.99
N TYR A 156 -1.28 14.31 12.78
CA TYR A 156 -1.53 12.88 12.68
C TYR A 156 -0.45 12.15 13.47
N ILE A 157 -0.85 11.33 14.42
CA ILE A 157 0.07 10.40 15.06
C ILE A 157 0.24 9.20 14.15
N VAL A 158 1.48 8.79 13.94
CA VAL A 158 1.83 7.65 13.09
C VAL A 158 2.17 6.47 13.98
N GLU A 159 1.51 5.35 13.71
CA GLU A 159 1.84 4.03 14.27
C GLU A 159 2.15 3.11 13.09
N ALA A 160 3.34 2.49 13.09
CA ALA A 160 3.85 1.64 12.03
C ALA A 160 3.92 0.20 12.52
N GLU A 161 3.06 -0.64 11.99
CA GLU A 161 2.82 -1.98 12.53
C GLU A 161 2.96 -3.05 11.45
N LEU A 162 3.49 -4.22 11.82
CA LEU A 162 3.46 -5.37 10.93
C LEU A 162 2.12 -6.09 11.04
N SER A 163 1.60 -6.59 9.93
CA SER A 163 0.31 -7.30 9.81
C SER A 163 0.21 -8.58 10.64
N ILE A 164 1.34 -9.07 11.17
CA ILE A 164 1.39 -10.16 12.14
C ILE A 164 0.80 -9.76 13.50
N HIS A 165 0.73 -8.47 13.81
CA HIS A 165 0.15 -7.95 15.03
C HIS A 165 -1.36 -7.84 14.91
N SER A 166 -2.07 -8.29 15.94
CA SER A 166 -3.53 -8.26 15.95
C SER A 166 -4.04 -6.83 16.10
N LEU A 167 -4.99 -6.42 15.26
CA LEU A 167 -5.66 -5.12 15.37
C LEU A 167 -6.24 -4.89 16.78
N TYR A 168 -6.98 -5.86 17.31
CA TYR A 168 -7.65 -5.73 18.61
C TYR A 168 -6.76 -5.99 19.82
N GLY A 169 -5.71 -6.81 19.68
CA GLY A 169 -4.81 -7.13 20.80
C GLY A 169 -3.59 -6.22 20.90
N HIS A 170 -3.23 -5.51 19.83
CA HIS A 170 -2.04 -4.66 19.80
C HIS A 170 -2.37 -3.22 19.42
N ILE A 171 -2.90 -2.98 18.22
CA ILE A 171 -3.08 -1.64 17.66
C ILE A 171 -4.16 -0.84 18.42
N ILE A 172 -5.30 -1.44 18.75
CA ILE A 172 -6.39 -0.73 19.44
C ILE A 172 -6.04 -0.34 20.88
N PRO A 173 -5.52 -1.24 21.74
CA PRO A 173 -5.05 -0.87 23.08
C PRO A 173 -4.07 0.29 23.01
N GLN A 174 -3.17 0.22 22.02
CA GLN A 174 -2.19 1.23 21.79
C GLN A 174 -2.81 2.63 21.50
N ILE A 175 -3.80 2.66 20.62
CA ILE A 175 -4.58 3.86 20.29
C ILE A 175 -5.33 4.42 21.52
N ILE A 176 -5.98 3.56 22.30
CA ILE A 176 -6.73 3.96 23.50
C ILE A 176 -5.79 4.58 24.54
N ASP A 177 -4.62 3.98 24.75
CA ASP A 177 -3.62 4.50 25.68
C ASP A 177 -3.12 5.88 25.26
N PHE A 178 -2.84 6.09 23.98
CA PHE A 178 -2.43 7.39 23.47
C PHE A 178 -3.47 8.47 23.82
N PHE A 179 -4.75 8.22 23.53
CA PHE A 179 -5.80 9.19 23.81
C PHE A 179 -6.05 9.42 25.30
N THR A 180 -5.90 8.38 26.11
CA THR A 180 -6.02 8.51 27.55
C THR A 180 -4.93 9.44 28.11
N ASN A 181 -3.69 9.29 27.63
CA ASN A 181 -2.58 10.16 28.02
C ASN A 181 -2.72 11.58 27.46
N MET A 182 -3.23 11.77 26.24
CA MET A 182 -3.42 13.11 25.67
C MET A 182 -4.48 13.97 26.39
N LYS A 183 -5.24 13.43 27.35
CA LYS A 183 -6.09 14.23 28.24
C LYS A 183 -5.30 14.98 29.30
N ASP A 184 -4.10 14.50 29.62
CA ASP A 184 -3.22 15.11 30.60
C ASP A 184 -2.52 16.35 30.00
N ALA A 185 -2.59 17.46 30.73
CA ALA A 185 -2.03 18.73 30.29
C ALA A 185 -0.49 18.65 30.18
N GLN A 186 0.16 17.92 31.09
CA GLN A 186 1.60 17.74 31.05
C GLN A 186 2.02 16.99 29.79
N THR A 187 1.30 15.93 29.42
CA THR A 187 1.53 15.19 28.18
C THR A 187 1.39 16.08 26.93
N LYS A 188 0.41 16.98 26.90
CA LYS A 188 0.28 17.96 25.80
C LYS A 188 1.44 18.94 25.76
N ASP A 189 1.90 19.41 26.92
CA ASP A 189 3.03 20.33 27.02
C ASP A 189 4.35 19.65 26.65
N ASP A 190 4.57 18.41 27.06
CA ASP A 190 5.72 17.61 26.66
C ASP A 190 5.78 17.44 25.15
N LEU A 191 4.63 17.21 24.50
CA LEU A 191 4.56 17.14 23.04
C LEU A 191 4.87 18.50 22.39
N LYS A 192 4.25 19.59 22.88
CA LYS A 192 4.47 20.95 22.33
C LYS A 192 5.91 21.42 22.49
N TRP A 193 6.54 21.19 23.64
CA TRP A 193 7.81 21.80 23.99
C TRP A 193 9.01 20.84 23.88
N GLY A 194 8.78 19.53 23.94
CA GLY A 194 9.82 18.51 23.87
C GLY A 194 10.28 18.18 22.45
N ILE A 195 9.58 18.66 21.41
CA ILE A 195 9.89 18.36 20.01
C ILE A 195 10.38 19.61 19.28
N PRO A 196 11.48 19.51 18.50
CA PRO A 196 12.00 20.63 17.71
C PRO A 196 11.18 20.85 16.43
N TRP A 197 9.96 21.39 16.59
CA TRP A 197 9.09 21.74 15.47
C TRP A 197 9.76 22.73 14.50
N LYS A 198 9.44 22.63 13.20
CA LYS A 198 9.86 23.64 12.23
C LYS A 198 9.31 25.01 12.66
N LYS A 199 10.17 26.04 12.64
CA LYS A 199 9.86 27.37 13.18
C LYS A 199 8.58 27.98 12.62
N ASN A 200 8.30 27.76 11.34
CA ASN A 200 7.13 28.25 10.63
C ASN A 200 5.84 27.46 10.91
N GLU A 201 5.93 26.25 11.46
CA GLU A 201 4.78 25.37 11.74
C GLU A 201 4.46 25.29 13.24
N LYS A 202 5.43 25.62 14.09
CA LYS A 202 5.35 25.44 15.55
C LYS A 202 4.05 25.97 16.17
N LEU A 203 3.64 27.19 15.84
CA LEU A 203 2.43 27.79 16.41
C LEU A 203 1.16 27.05 15.98
N ASP A 204 1.06 26.67 14.70
CA ASP A 204 -0.10 25.93 14.21
C ASP A 204 -0.16 24.50 14.78
N ILE A 205 1.00 23.86 14.99
CA ILE A 205 1.09 22.54 15.65
C ILE A 205 0.63 22.65 17.10
N HIS A 206 1.09 23.65 17.84
CA HIS A 206 0.67 23.87 19.22
C HIS A 206 -0.84 24.11 19.31
N GLU A 207 -1.37 24.96 18.42
CA GLU A 207 -2.80 25.22 18.32
C GLU A 207 -3.58 23.93 17.99
N ALA A 208 -3.06 23.09 17.10
CA ALA A 208 -3.67 21.80 16.78
C ALA A 208 -3.69 20.85 17.98
N ILE A 209 -2.63 20.79 18.78
CA ILE A 209 -2.57 19.98 20.01
C ILE A 209 -3.58 20.50 21.05
N ASP A 210 -3.60 21.81 21.30
CA ASP A 210 -4.48 22.43 22.28
C ASP A 210 -5.95 22.29 21.91
N LYS A 211 -6.28 22.39 20.61
CA LYS A 211 -7.63 22.19 20.07
C LYS A 211 -7.98 20.74 19.75
N GLU A 212 -7.11 19.80 20.10
CA GLU A 212 -7.29 18.35 19.86
C GLU A 212 -7.57 18.01 18.39
N ARG A 213 -6.93 18.74 17.48
CA ARG A 213 -7.00 18.54 16.02
C ARG A 213 -5.93 17.57 15.57
N TYR A 214 -6.03 16.33 16.02
CA TYR A 214 -5.17 15.25 15.57
C TYR A 214 -5.94 13.96 15.29
N ASP A 215 -5.49 13.21 14.30
CA ASP A 215 -5.95 11.86 13.97
C ASP A 215 -4.84 10.84 14.25
N ILE A 216 -5.17 9.57 14.14
CA ILE A 216 -4.16 8.50 14.09
C ILE A 216 -4.13 7.91 12.68
N ILE A 217 -2.93 7.78 12.14
CA ILE A 217 -2.66 7.01 10.93
C ILE A 217 -1.92 5.74 11.36
N VAL A 218 -2.56 4.60 11.16
CA VAL A 218 -1.94 3.29 11.31
C VAL A 218 -1.47 2.84 9.94
N ILE A 219 -0.16 2.61 9.80
CA ILE A 219 0.46 2.12 8.58
C ILE A 219 0.80 0.65 8.77
N LEU A 220 0.32 -0.19 7.87
CA LEU A 220 0.51 -1.64 7.89
C LEU A 220 1.23 -2.11 6.65
N ASP A 221 2.11 -3.11 6.77
CA ASP A 221 2.71 -3.78 5.61
C ASP A 221 1.64 -4.55 4.81
N LYS A 222 0.57 -4.98 5.48
CA LYS A 222 -0.63 -5.55 4.86
C LYS A 222 -1.88 -5.34 5.71
N ILE A 223 -2.98 -4.93 5.09
CA ILE A 223 -4.28 -4.91 5.76
C ILE A 223 -4.97 -6.25 5.51
N ASN A 224 -5.20 -7.01 6.58
CA ASN A 224 -5.82 -8.35 6.55
C ASN A 224 -7.24 -8.38 7.16
N PHE A 225 -7.85 -7.21 7.36
CA PHE A 225 -9.18 -7.05 7.94
C PHE A 225 -10.04 -6.11 7.09
N GLU A 226 -11.36 -6.21 7.25
CA GLU A 226 -12.31 -5.30 6.62
C GLU A 226 -12.21 -3.90 7.25
N THR A 227 -11.66 -2.94 6.50
CA THR A 227 -11.34 -1.61 7.06
C THR A 227 -12.56 -0.82 7.51
N ASP A 228 -13.71 -0.99 6.85
CA ASP A 228 -14.92 -0.26 7.20
C ASP A 228 -15.56 -0.81 8.48
N GLU A 229 -15.56 -2.14 8.64
CA GLU A 229 -15.97 -2.78 9.89
C GLU A 229 -15.03 -2.38 11.04
N ALA A 230 -13.73 -2.46 10.83
CA ALA A 230 -12.73 -2.04 11.81
C ALA A 230 -12.91 -0.58 12.22
N LYS A 231 -13.09 0.34 11.27
CA LYS A 231 -13.34 1.77 11.57
C LYS A 231 -14.60 1.95 12.40
N ASN A 232 -15.70 1.25 12.08
CA ASN A 232 -16.94 1.37 12.83
C ASN A 232 -16.78 0.87 14.27
N ASN A 233 -16.19 -0.31 14.45
CA ASN A 233 -15.95 -0.89 15.77
C ASN A 233 -15.03 0.00 16.62
N ILE A 234 -13.98 0.54 16.01
CA ILE A 234 -13.05 1.41 16.75
C ILE A 234 -13.69 2.77 17.03
N ALA A 235 -14.44 3.35 16.09
CA ALA A 235 -15.15 4.60 16.34
C ALA A 235 -16.14 4.45 17.50
N GLU A 236 -16.82 3.31 17.61
CA GLU A 236 -17.69 3.00 18.75
C GLU A 236 -16.92 2.87 20.05
N LEU A 237 -15.79 2.16 20.06
CA LEU A 237 -14.90 2.06 21.21
C LEU A 237 -14.40 3.45 21.64
N ILE A 238 -13.92 4.26 20.70
CA ILE A 238 -13.35 5.59 20.93
C ILE A 238 -14.38 6.56 21.48
N LYS A 239 -15.66 6.49 21.08
CA LYS A 239 -16.72 7.34 21.66
C LYS A 239 -16.77 7.24 23.18
N ASN A 240 -16.38 6.10 23.76
CA ASN A 240 -16.34 5.90 25.20
C ASN A 240 -15.10 6.53 25.86
N PHE A 241 -14.02 6.74 25.10
CA PHE A 241 -12.75 7.23 25.62
C PHE A 241 -12.45 8.69 25.26
N VAL A 242 -12.98 9.22 24.16
CA VAL A 242 -12.61 10.54 23.62
C VAL A 242 -13.84 11.43 23.51
N LYS A 243 -13.77 12.62 24.12
CA LYS A 243 -14.85 13.63 24.05
C LYS A 243 -14.97 14.26 22.67
N ASN A 244 -13.87 14.31 21.92
CA ASN A 244 -13.81 14.87 20.58
C ASN A 244 -14.40 13.91 19.56
N LYS A 245 -15.55 14.28 18.98
CA LYS A 245 -16.30 13.45 18.02
C LYS A 245 -15.76 13.53 16.58
N ASP A 246 -14.84 14.45 16.30
CA ASP A 246 -14.33 14.72 14.95
C ASP A 246 -13.01 14.00 14.65
N MET A 247 -12.62 13.06 15.49
CA MET A 247 -11.38 12.32 15.39
C MET A 247 -11.56 11.04 14.56
N GLN A 248 -10.54 10.73 13.76
CA GLN A 248 -10.56 9.61 12.82
C GLN A 248 -9.31 8.74 13.01
N ILE A 249 -9.49 7.45 12.73
CA ILE A 249 -8.37 6.53 12.49
C ILE A 249 -8.33 6.22 11.00
N LEU A 250 -7.15 6.43 10.43
CA LEU A 250 -6.87 6.16 9.04
C LEU A 250 -5.95 4.94 8.98
N PHE A 251 -6.39 3.91 8.27
CA PHE A 251 -5.54 2.77 7.94
C PHE A 251 -4.91 3.03 6.58
N ARG A 252 -3.60 2.81 6.49
CA ARG A 252 -2.83 2.84 5.25
C ARG A 252 -2.09 1.52 5.09
N GLU A 253 -2.13 0.97 3.89
CA GLU A 253 -1.25 -0.13 3.51
C GLU A 253 -0.04 0.44 2.78
N PHE A 254 1.16 0.11 3.23
CA PHE A 254 2.40 0.52 2.59
C PHE A 254 3.24 -0.71 2.21
N ASN A 255 3.27 -1.02 0.91
CA ASN A 255 4.04 -2.14 0.39
C ASN A 255 5.30 -1.65 -0.32
N VAL A 256 6.41 -2.35 -0.08
CA VAL A 256 7.66 -2.14 -0.81
C VAL A 256 7.89 -3.35 -1.71
N TYR A 257 8.14 -3.12 -2.99
CA TYR A 257 8.42 -4.15 -3.97
C TYR A 257 9.85 -4.00 -4.49
N LEU A 258 10.63 -5.07 -4.43
CA LEU A 258 12.01 -5.12 -4.88
C LEU A 258 12.13 -5.86 -6.22
N GLY A 259 12.73 -5.20 -7.20
CA GLY A 259 12.95 -5.75 -8.53
C GLY A 259 14.41 -5.76 -8.96
N PRO A 260 14.67 -5.97 -10.27
CA PRO A 260 16.01 -6.07 -10.81
C PRO A 260 16.87 -4.84 -10.49
N LYS A 261 18.18 -5.07 -10.27
CA LYS A 261 19.16 -4.03 -9.88
C LYS A 261 18.81 -3.32 -8.57
N LYS A 262 18.13 -4.00 -7.65
CA LYS A 262 17.67 -3.44 -6.36
C LYS A 262 16.75 -2.22 -6.50
N LYS A 263 16.09 -2.06 -7.65
CA LYS A 263 15.09 -1.00 -7.82
C LYS A 263 13.90 -1.30 -6.92
N LYS A 264 13.54 -0.33 -6.08
CA LYS A 264 12.32 -0.38 -5.26
C LYS A 264 11.15 0.30 -5.95
N ILE A 265 9.96 -0.21 -5.71
CA ILE A 265 8.67 0.35 -6.09
C ILE A 265 7.80 0.36 -4.84
N PHE A 266 7.11 1.47 -4.60
CA PHE A 266 6.43 1.74 -3.34
C PHE A 266 4.95 1.95 -3.58
N ARG A 267 4.09 1.16 -2.94
CA ARG A 267 2.64 1.26 -3.09
C ARG A 267 2.04 1.75 -1.78
N VAL A 268 1.13 2.71 -1.88
CA VAL A 268 0.31 3.21 -0.75
C VAL A 268 -1.16 2.99 -1.09
N LYS A 269 -1.94 2.39 -0.19
CA LYS A 269 -3.42 2.32 -0.26
C LYS A 269 -4.05 3.02 0.94
#